data_AF-A0A453NLC7-F1
#
_entry.id   AF-A0A453NLC7-F1
#
_cell.length_a   1.000
_cell.length_b   1.000
_cell.length_c   1.000
_cell.angle_alpha   90.00
_cell.angle_beta   90.00
_cell.angle_gamma   90.00
#
_symmetry.space_group_name_H-M   'P 1'
#
loop_
_entity.id
_entity.type
_entity.pdbx_description
1 polymer ?
#
loop_
_entity_poly.entity_id
_entity_poly.type
_entity_poly.pdbx_seq_one_letter_code
_entity_poly.pdbx_strand_id
1 'polypeptide(L)'
;MVGQMQISWPSTIVELILGLLWHLVHLLVSLFDLWSHLSDNLECYLISSELLPKYRDLHFERLNYVGVVVDSREANDVLKIKQLLRWLSTIGVKYVVLYDIEGVLKEWLKPGIETPRDENSRTNLDLSAHGGMAIECLSGSDSKEGIAKAANLLCSDFCNRNTHGHNKGDNAFTEADMVCALRAVG
;
A
#
# COMPACT_ATOMS: atom_id res chain seq x y z
N MET A 1 4.92 85.64 -22.42
CA MET A 1 4.22 84.33 -22.44
C MET A 1 5.12 83.32 -21.73
N VAL A 2 4.85 83.04 -20.46
CA VAL A 2 5.45 81.91 -19.75
C VAL A 2 4.30 80.96 -19.46
N GLY A 3 4.26 79.86 -20.19
CA GLY A 3 3.27 78.81 -20.00
C GLY A 3 3.50 78.11 -18.67
N GLN A 4 2.50 78.07 -17.81
CA GLN A 4 2.53 77.24 -16.62
C GLN A 4 2.27 75.79 -17.02
N MET A 5 3.27 74.94 -16.78
CA MET A 5 3.14 73.49 -16.90
C MET A 5 2.55 72.96 -15.58
N GLN A 6 1.23 72.86 -15.51
CA GLN A 6 0.55 72.14 -14.44
C GLN A 6 0.77 70.63 -14.64
N ILE A 7 1.81 70.11 -14.01
CA ILE A 7 2.01 68.67 -13.87
C ILE A 7 0.95 68.17 -12.89
N SER A 8 0.06 67.28 -13.33
CA SER A 8 -0.98 66.67 -12.50
C SER A 8 -0.37 65.57 -11.62
N TRP A 9 0.17 65.95 -10.47
CA TRP A 9 0.68 65.04 -9.43
C TRP A 9 -0.31 63.97 -8.89
N PRO A 10 -1.65 64.14 -8.89
CA PRO A 10 -2.53 63.14 -8.30
C PRO A 10 -2.69 61.88 -9.17
N SER A 11 -2.56 61.97 -10.51
CA SER A 11 -2.81 60.82 -11.40
C SER A 11 -1.70 59.77 -11.30
N THR A 12 -0.43 60.20 -11.23
CA THR A 12 0.71 59.30 -11.11
C THR A 12 0.74 58.57 -9.78
N ILE A 13 0.32 59.22 -8.69
CA ILE A 13 0.21 58.60 -7.37
C ILE A 13 -0.88 57.53 -7.36
N VAL A 14 -2.03 57.80 -7.98
CA VAL A 14 -3.15 56.84 -8.07
C VAL A 14 -2.77 55.63 -8.91
N GLU A 15 -2.09 55.82 -10.05
CA GLU A 15 -1.60 54.71 -10.87
C GLU A 15 -0.56 53.86 -10.14
N LEU A 16 0.32 54.48 -9.36
CA LEU A 16 1.35 53.79 -8.59
C LEU A 16 0.74 52.99 -7.42
N ILE A 17 -0.27 53.54 -6.75
CA ILE A 17 -1.05 52.84 -5.72
C ILE A 17 -1.82 51.67 -6.32
N LEU A 18 -2.48 51.86 -7.47
CA LEU A 18 -3.25 50.81 -8.13
C LEU A 18 -2.33 49.68 -8.63
N GLY A 19 -1.17 50.05 -9.18
CA GLY A 19 -0.13 49.10 -9.57
C GLY A 19 0.40 48.30 -8.38
N LEU A 20 0.73 48.95 -7.27
CA LEU A 20 1.14 48.28 -6.03
C LEU A 20 0.07 47.33 -5.49
N LEU A 21 -1.19 47.77 -5.47
CA LEU A 21 -2.31 46.95 -5.01
C LEU A 21 -2.48 45.71 -5.88
N TRP A 22 -2.36 45.87 -7.20
CA TRP A 22 -2.40 44.75 -8.14
C TRP A 22 -1.30 43.72 -7.89
N HIS A 23 -0.06 44.19 -7.69
CA HIS A 23 1.06 43.31 -7.36
C HIS A 23 0.87 42.62 -6.02
N LEU A 24 0.32 43.30 -5.01
CA LEU A 24 0.02 42.72 -3.71
C LEU A 24 -1.02 41.60 -3.81
N VAL A 25 -2.08 41.80 -4.60
CA VAL A 25 -3.10 40.77 -4.84
C VAL A 25 -2.49 39.55 -5.53
N HIS A 26 -1.70 39.76 -6.59
CA HIS A 26 -1.00 38.66 -7.27
C HIS A 26 -0.04 37.92 -6.35
N LEU A 27 0.72 38.64 -5.54
CA LEU A 27 1.63 38.06 -4.56
C LEU A 27 0.86 37.19 -3.56
N LEU A 28 -0.26 37.68 -3.04
CA LEU A 28 -1.10 36.91 -2.11
C LEU A 28 -1.68 35.65 -2.76
N VAL A 29 -2.16 35.73 -4.01
CA VAL A 29 -2.67 34.56 -4.74
C VAL A 29 -1.55 33.55 -4.99
N SER A 30 -0.38 33.97 -5.46
CA SER A 30 0.78 33.10 -5.67
C SER A 30 1.30 32.51 -4.36
N LEU A 31 1.25 33.27 -3.27
CA LEU A 31 1.62 32.77 -1.94
C LEU A 31 0.62 31.73 -1.44
N PHE A 32 -0.68 31.94 -1.68
CA PHE A 32 -1.72 30.97 -1.33
C PHE A 32 -1.59 29.69 -2.14
N ASP A 33 -1.36 29.79 -3.44
CA ASP A 33 -1.14 28.66 -4.35
C ASP A 33 0.09 27.84 -3.94
N LEU A 34 1.20 28.53 -3.66
CA LEU A 34 2.41 27.91 -3.13
C LEU A 34 2.17 27.27 -1.76
N TRP A 35 1.40 27.93 -0.88
CA TRP A 35 1.07 27.40 0.44
C TRP A 35 0.15 26.18 0.36
N SER A 36 -0.84 26.14 -0.55
CA SER A 36 -1.64 24.93 -0.77
C SER A 36 -0.79 23.77 -1.27
N HIS A 37 0.07 24.00 -2.25
CA HIS A 37 1.01 22.99 -2.74
C HIS A 37 1.98 22.54 -1.63
N LEU A 38 2.41 23.45 -0.77
CA LEU A 38 3.28 23.11 0.35
C LEU A 38 2.51 22.38 1.46
N SER A 39 1.25 22.71 1.70
CA SER A 39 0.39 22.08 2.70
C SER A 39 0.12 20.61 2.38
N ASP A 40 -0.16 20.27 1.12
CA ASP A 40 -0.37 18.87 0.70
C ASP A 40 0.91 18.04 0.89
N ASN A 41 2.07 18.64 0.57
CA ASN A 41 3.37 18.00 0.78
C ASN A 41 3.74 17.90 2.26
N LEU A 42 3.41 18.94 3.05
CA LEU A 42 3.62 18.98 4.49
C LEU A 42 2.74 17.99 5.20
N GLU A 43 1.50 17.74 4.77
CA GLU A 43 0.63 16.72 5.36
C GLU A 43 1.26 15.33 5.21
N CYS A 44 1.76 15.00 4.02
CA CYS A 44 2.51 13.76 3.78
C CYS A 44 3.78 13.67 4.65
N TYR A 45 4.52 14.78 4.78
CA TYR A 45 5.71 14.87 5.62
C TYR A 45 5.40 14.80 7.11
N LEU A 46 4.29 15.37 7.56
CA LEU A 46 3.82 15.39 8.95
C LEU A 46 3.26 14.03 9.37
N ILE A 47 2.60 13.32 8.44
CA ILE A 47 2.21 11.91 8.62
C ILE A 47 3.46 11.03 8.74
N SER A 48 4.47 11.28 7.90
CA SER A 48 5.71 10.48 7.90
C SER A 48 6.70 10.83 9.01
N SER A 49 6.64 12.04 9.58
CA SER A 49 7.56 12.51 10.63
C SER A 49 7.07 12.28 12.06
N GLU A 50 5.92 11.61 12.24
CA GLU A 50 5.30 11.31 13.54
C GLU A 50 5.04 12.56 14.43
N LEU A 51 5.17 13.77 13.85
CA LEU A 51 5.19 15.03 14.57
C LEU A 51 3.79 15.47 15.04
N LEU A 52 2.74 14.93 14.41
CA LEU A 52 1.35 15.16 14.78
C LEU A 52 0.89 14.13 15.81
N PRO A 53 0.45 14.56 17.02
CA PRO A 53 -0.05 13.66 18.06
C PRO A 53 -1.21 12.76 17.61
N LYS A 54 -1.99 13.21 16.62
CA LYS A 54 -3.12 12.46 16.03
C LYS A 54 -2.69 11.23 15.23
N TYR A 55 -1.43 11.20 14.78
CA TYR A 55 -0.83 10.09 14.03
C TYR A 55 0.20 9.31 14.86
N ARG A 56 0.51 9.75 16.10
CA ARG A 56 1.29 8.94 17.06
C ARG A 56 0.64 7.62 17.43
N ASP A 57 -0.69 7.53 17.32
CA ASP A 57 -1.43 6.27 17.53
C ASP A 57 -1.26 5.29 16.37
N LEU A 58 -0.88 5.78 15.18
CA LEU A 58 -0.41 4.95 14.08
C LEU A 58 1.06 4.60 14.35
N HIS A 59 1.29 3.80 15.38
CA HIS A 59 2.58 3.14 15.59
C HIS A 59 2.87 2.27 14.36
N PHE A 60 3.57 2.81 13.37
CA PHE A 60 4.00 2.05 12.19
C PHE A 60 4.91 0.88 12.59
N GLU A 61 5.58 0.97 13.76
CA GLU A 61 6.27 -0.15 14.42
C GLU A 61 5.37 -1.37 14.72
N ARG A 62 4.06 -1.18 14.88
CA ARG A 62 3.09 -2.27 15.05
C ARG A 62 2.58 -2.83 13.73
N LEU A 63 2.79 -2.14 12.61
CA LEU A 63 2.32 -2.55 11.28
C LEU A 63 3.27 -3.60 10.67
N ASN A 64 3.39 -4.73 11.35
CA ASN A 64 4.27 -5.81 10.91
C ASN A 64 3.70 -6.60 9.73
N TYR A 65 2.38 -6.57 9.53
CA TYR A 65 1.66 -7.36 8.52
C TYR A 65 0.75 -6.46 7.68
N VAL A 66 0.91 -6.50 6.36
CA VAL A 66 0.05 -5.78 5.41
C VAL A 66 -0.44 -6.73 4.32
N GLY A 67 -1.75 -6.78 4.12
CA GLY A 67 -2.37 -7.44 2.96
C GLY A 67 -2.69 -6.43 1.87
N VAL A 68 -2.27 -6.69 0.64
CA VAL A 68 -2.60 -5.87 -0.54
C VAL A 68 -3.32 -6.74 -1.55
N VAL A 69 -4.51 -6.28 -1.95
CA VAL A 69 -5.27 -6.87 -3.06
C VAL A 69 -4.93 -6.10 -4.32
N VAL A 70 -4.39 -6.79 -5.32
CA VAL A 70 -3.99 -6.24 -6.62
C VAL A 70 -4.94 -6.79 -7.68
N ASP A 71 -5.41 -5.92 -8.57
CA ASP A 71 -6.15 -6.34 -9.76
C ASP A 71 -5.21 -7.10 -10.71
N SER A 72 -5.65 -8.22 -11.28
CA SER A 72 -4.86 -9.05 -12.19
C SER A 72 -4.30 -8.31 -13.40
N ARG A 73 -4.99 -7.24 -13.83
CA ARG A 73 -4.52 -6.36 -14.91
C ARG A 73 -3.30 -5.55 -14.48
N GLU A 74 -3.29 -5.09 -13.24
CA GLU A 74 -2.19 -4.31 -12.66
C GLU A 74 -1.06 -5.18 -12.12
N ALA A 75 -1.35 -6.43 -11.74
CA ALA A 75 -0.38 -7.42 -11.30
C ALA A 75 0.70 -7.74 -12.36
N ASN A 76 0.41 -7.49 -13.64
CA ASN A 76 1.37 -7.61 -14.73
C ASN A 76 2.41 -6.48 -14.76
N ASP A 77 2.14 -5.35 -14.09
CA ASP A 77 3.06 -4.22 -14.01
C ASP A 77 4.05 -4.37 -12.85
N VAL A 78 5.15 -5.06 -13.14
CA VAL A 78 6.24 -5.33 -12.20
C VAL A 78 6.82 -4.08 -11.58
N LEU A 79 6.87 -2.98 -12.34
CA LEU A 79 7.49 -1.75 -11.87
C LEU A 79 6.65 -1.13 -10.77
N LYS A 80 5.31 -1.11 -10.95
CA LYS A 80 4.38 -0.69 -9.91
C LYS A 80 4.45 -1.58 -8.67
N ILE A 81 4.50 -2.90 -8.84
CA ILE A 81 4.60 -3.83 -7.70
C ILE A 81 5.93 -3.65 -6.95
N LYS A 82 7.06 -3.52 -7.67
CA LYS A 82 8.37 -3.25 -7.05
C LYS A 82 8.38 -1.90 -6.32
N GLN A 83 7.74 -0.88 -6.89
CA GLN A 83 7.63 0.44 -6.27
C GLN A 83 6.78 0.39 -4.99
N LEU A 84 5.65 -0.30 -5.03
CA LEU A 84 4.81 -0.56 -3.86
C LEU A 84 5.60 -1.27 -2.74
N LEU A 85 6.30 -2.35 -3.08
CA LEU A 85 7.11 -3.10 -2.12
C LEU A 85 8.25 -2.27 -1.52
N ARG A 86 8.85 -1.36 -2.32
CA ARG A 86 9.81 -0.39 -1.79
C ARG A 86 9.15 0.56 -0.78
N TRP A 87 7.96 1.08 -1.07
CA TRP A 87 7.26 1.95 -0.12
C TRP A 87 6.93 1.22 1.18
N LEU A 88 6.42 -0.01 1.11
CA LEU A 88 6.12 -0.82 2.29
C LEU A 88 7.39 -1.15 3.11
N SER A 89 8.49 -1.45 2.44
CA SER A 89 9.79 -1.67 3.08
C SER A 89 10.31 -0.40 3.77
N THR A 90 10.20 0.77 3.13
CA THR A 90 10.58 2.06 3.72
C THR A 90 9.74 2.41 4.95
N ILE A 91 8.46 2.03 4.97
CA ILE A 91 7.58 2.19 6.14
C ILE A 91 7.95 1.23 7.29
N GLY A 92 8.75 0.19 7.01
CA GLY A 92 9.19 -0.79 8.02
C GLY A 92 8.29 -2.01 8.15
N VAL A 93 7.44 -2.28 7.16
CA VAL A 93 6.59 -3.49 7.14
C VAL A 93 7.48 -4.73 7.00
N LYS A 94 7.25 -5.73 7.84
CA LYS A 94 8.05 -6.97 7.87
C LYS A 94 7.45 -8.10 7.04
N TYR A 95 6.14 -8.15 6.93
CA TYR A 95 5.40 -9.19 6.24
C TYR A 95 4.34 -8.57 5.32
N VAL A 96 4.41 -8.91 4.04
CA VAL A 96 3.45 -8.44 3.03
C VAL A 96 2.81 -9.64 2.34
N VAL A 97 1.48 -9.65 2.31
CA VAL A 97 0.70 -10.62 1.55
C VAL A 97 0.14 -9.90 0.32
N LEU A 98 0.56 -10.31 -0.87
CA LEU A 98 0.03 -9.82 -2.14
C LEU A 98 -1.00 -10.82 -2.66
N TYR A 99 -2.23 -10.38 -2.85
CA TYR A 99 -3.31 -11.20 -3.40
C TYR A 99 -3.69 -10.72 -4.80
N ASP A 100 -3.73 -11.67 -5.73
CA ASP A 100 -4.25 -11.46 -7.08
C ASP A 100 -5.18 -12.62 -7.46
N ILE A 101 -6.41 -12.35 -7.91
CA ILE A 101 -7.42 -13.39 -8.10
C ILE A 101 -7.02 -14.43 -9.16
N GLU A 102 -6.34 -14.02 -10.23
CA GLU A 102 -5.88 -14.92 -11.32
C GLU A 102 -4.58 -15.65 -10.97
N GLY A 103 -3.85 -15.21 -9.94
CA GLY A 103 -2.60 -15.82 -9.50
C GLY A 103 -1.39 -15.45 -10.35
N VAL A 104 -1.48 -14.35 -11.11
CA VAL A 104 -0.39 -13.75 -11.87
C VAL A 104 0.81 -13.59 -10.95
N LEU A 105 0.67 -12.95 -9.79
CA LEU A 105 1.79 -12.72 -8.86
C LEU A 105 2.48 -14.00 -8.35
N LYS A 106 1.76 -15.13 -8.27
CA LYS A 106 2.36 -16.42 -7.87
C LYS A 106 3.24 -16.99 -8.97
N GLU A 107 2.91 -16.76 -10.24
CA GLU A 107 3.74 -17.23 -11.35
C GLU A 107 5.12 -16.56 -11.39
N TRP A 108 5.20 -15.30 -10.93
CA TRP A 108 6.44 -14.53 -10.88
C TRP A 108 7.39 -15.00 -9.78
N LEU A 109 6.81 -15.62 -8.74
CA LEU A 109 7.53 -16.13 -7.58
C LEU A 109 8.02 -17.56 -7.74
N LYS A 110 7.48 -18.30 -8.72
CA LYS A 110 7.89 -19.69 -8.96
C LYS A 110 9.36 -19.69 -9.37
N PRO A 111 10.26 -20.34 -8.61
CA PRO A 111 11.63 -20.54 -9.09
C PRO A 111 11.53 -21.29 -10.41
N GLY A 112 12.14 -20.71 -11.46
CA GLY A 112 12.07 -21.25 -12.82
C GLY A 112 12.50 -22.71 -12.81
N ILE A 113 11.53 -23.61 -12.94
CA ILE A 113 11.80 -25.01 -13.23
C ILE A 113 12.40 -25.01 -14.64
N GLU A 114 13.67 -25.40 -14.68
CA GLU A 114 14.57 -25.53 -15.82
C GLU A 114 13.86 -25.63 -17.18
N THR A 115 13.81 -24.51 -17.90
CA THR A 115 13.58 -24.51 -19.36
C THR A 115 14.57 -23.53 -20.00
N PRO A 116 15.10 -23.83 -21.20
CA PRO A 116 16.25 -23.13 -21.76
C PRO A 116 15.89 -21.67 -22.06
N ARG A 117 16.86 -20.80 -21.82
CA ARG A 117 16.80 -19.35 -22.05
C ARG A 117 16.18 -19.02 -23.41
N ASP A 118 15.06 -18.31 -23.37
CA ASP A 118 14.77 -17.26 -24.34
C ASP A 118 14.83 -15.91 -23.62
N GLU A 119 15.75 -15.06 -24.08
CA GLU A 119 16.09 -13.74 -23.55
C GLU A 119 15.00 -12.69 -23.83
N ASN A 120 13.76 -12.92 -23.40
CA ASN A 120 12.78 -11.84 -23.36
C ASN A 120 11.96 -11.84 -22.07
N SER A 121 12.49 -11.08 -21.10
CA SER A 121 11.75 -10.35 -20.08
C SER A 121 10.78 -11.14 -19.20
N ARG A 122 11.29 -12.10 -18.43
CA ARG A 122 10.68 -12.46 -17.14
C ARG A 122 11.59 -11.97 -16.03
N THR A 123 11.29 -10.77 -15.55
CA THR A 123 11.98 -10.20 -14.38
C THR A 123 11.49 -10.95 -13.15
N ASN A 124 12.17 -12.06 -12.81
CA ASN A 124 12.01 -12.67 -11.48
C ASN A 124 12.07 -11.54 -10.44
N LEU A 125 11.09 -11.50 -9.55
CA LEU A 125 11.10 -10.56 -8.46
C LEU A 125 12.23 -11.01 -7.54
N ASP A 126 13.39 -10.37 -7.65
CA ASP A 126 14.48 -10.57 -6.71
C ASP A 126 14.07 -9.93 -5.39
N LEU A 127 13.29 -10.67 -4.61
CA LEU A 127 12.74 -10.27 -3.31
C LEU A 127 13.85 -10.07 -2.27
N SER A 128 15.06 -10.59 -2.53
CA SER A 128 16.20 -10.46 -1.63
C SER A 128 16.64 -8.99 -1.43
N ALA A 129 16.23 -8.09 -2.33
CA ALA A 129 16.58 -6.68 -2.28
C ALA A 129 15.73 -5.84 -1.30
N HIS A 130 14.67 -6.40 -0.70
CA HIS A 130 13.72 -5.65 0.14
C HIS A 130 14.01 -5.71 1.65
N GLY A 131 15.30 -5.68 2.04
CA GLY A 131 15.70 -5.39 3.41
C GLY A 131 15.21 -6.37 4.48
N GLY A 132 14.96 -7.64 4.12
CA GLY A 132 14.46 -8.66 5.03
C GLY A 132 12.94 -8.72 5.19
N MET A 133 12.18 -7.98 4.37
CA MET A 133 10.72 -8.09 4.29
C MET A 133 10.31 -9.44 3.66
N ALA A 134 9.50 -10.22 4.37
CA ALA A 134 8.93 -11.47 3.89
C ALA A 134 7.69 -11.18 3.04
N ILE A 135 7.63 -11.75 1.84
CA ILE A 135 6.55 -11.52 0.89
C ILE A 135 5.91 -12.86 0.54
N GLU A 136 4.59 -12.91 0.66
CA GLU A 136 3.77 -14.06 0.31
C GLU A 136 2.78 -13.67 -0.79
N CYS A 137 2.70 -14.48 -1.85
CA CYS A 137 1.76 -14.27 -2.94
C CYS A 137 0.61 -15.28 -2.85
N LEU A 138 -0.62 -14.77 -2.75
CA LEU A 138 -1.85 -15.55 -2.71
C LEU A 138 -2.68 -15.33 -3.99
N SER A 139 -3.52 -16.31 -4.30
CA SER A 139 -4.46 -16.24 -5.41
C SER A 139 -5.86 -16.72 -5.03
N GLY A 140 -6.81 -16.55 -5.95
CA GLY A 140 -8.20 -16.96 -5.73
C GLY A 140 -8.35 -18.45 -5.39
N SER A 141 -7.46 -19.31 -5.90
CA SER A 141 -7.47 -20.74 -5.59
C SER A 141 -7.15 -21.02 -4.12
N ASP A 142 -6.24 -20.27 -3.50
CA ASP A 142 -5.75 -20.56 -2.15
C ASP A 142 -6.84 -20.43 -1.09
N SER A 143 -7.77 -19.50 -1.27
CA SER A 143 -8.89 -19.29 -0.34
C SER A 143 -9.81 -20.52 -0.26
N LYS A 144 -10.36 -20.93 -1.40
CA LYS A 144 -11.35 -22.02 -1.47
C LYS A 144 -10.68 -23.38 -1.28
N GLU A 145 -9.52 -23.58 -1.87
CA GLU A 145 -8.76 -24.83 -1.76
C GLU A 145 -8.23 -25.02 -0.34
N GLY A 146 -7.71 -23.97 0.29
CA GLY A 146 -7.22 -24.00 1.68
C GLY A 146 -8.34 -24.36 2.65
N ILE A 147 -9.51 -23.74 2.51
CA ILE A 147 -10.68 -24.06 3.34
C ILE A 147 -11.14 -25.51 3.10
N ALA A 148 -11.19 -25.97 1.84
CA ALA A 148 -11.59 -27.34 1.53
C ALA A 148 -10.61 -28.38 2.10
N LYS A 149 -9.30 -28.12 2.03
CA LYS A 149 -8.26 -28.98 2.63
C LYS A 149 -8.36 -29.01 4.15
N ALA A 150 -8.53 -27.86 4.80
CA ALA A 150 -8.69 -27.77 6.25
C ALA A 150 -9.95 -28.52 6.72
N ALA A 151 -11.07 -28.35 6.01
CA ALA A 151 -12.31 -29.08 6.30
C ALA A 151 -12.12 -30.60 6.11
N ASN A 152 -11.43 -31.02 5.06
CA ASN A 152 -11.16 -32.44 4.83
C ASN A 152 -10.26 -33.05 5.93
N LEU A 153 -9.25 -32.29 6.38
CA LEU A 153 -8.38 -32.69 7.50
C LEU A 153 -9.20 -32.88 8.79
N LEU A 154 -10.01 -31.89 9.17
CA LEU A 154 -10.87 -31.95 10.35
C LEU A 154 -11.86 -33.12 10.30
N CYS A 155 -12.48 -33.36 9.14
CA CYS A 155 -13.38 -34.48 8.94
C CYS A 155 -12.66 -35.83 9.08
N SER A 156 -11.44 -35.95 8.55
CA SER A 156 -10.65 -37.18 8.66
C SER A 156 -10.22 -37.49 10.09
N ASP A 157 -9.77 -36.47 10.84
CA ASP A 157 -9.40 -36.61 12.26
C ASP A 157 -10.61 -36.98 13.12
N PHE A 158 -11.77 -36.38 12.83
CA PHE A 158 -13.03 -36.70 13.50
C PHE A 158 -13.47 -38.15 13.24
N CYS A 159 -13.43 -38.60 11.97
CA CYS A 159 -13.77 -39.98 11.61
C CYS A 159 -12.85 -40.99 12.30
N ASN A 160 -11.54 -40.71 12.38
CA ASN A 160 -10.56 -41.55 13.08
C ASN A 160 -10.78 -41.57 14.60
N ARG A 161 -11.28 -40.48 15.19
CA ARG A 161 -11.55 -40.41 16.63
C ARG A 161 -12.81 -41.20 17.02
N ASN A 162 -13.82 -41.21 16.15
CA ASN A 162 -15.05 -41.99 16.35
C ASN A 162 -14.86 -43.50 16.19
N THR A 163 -13.90 -43.96 15.37
CA THR A 163 -13.58 -45.39 15.26
C THR A 163 -12.87 -45.94 16.52
N HIS A 164 -12.32 -45.09 17.37
CA HIS A 164 -11.64 -45.47 18.63
C HIS A 164 -12.52 -45.35 19.90
N GLY A 165 -13.84 -45.16 19.75
CA GLY A 165 -14.82 -45.38 20.83
C GLY A 165 -15.00 -44.25 21.84
N HIS A 166 -14.57 -43.01 21.55
CA HIS A 166 -14.76 -41.89 22.49
C HIS A 166 -16.16 -41.25 22.36
N ASN A 167 -16.83 -41.08 23.49
CA ASN A 167 -18.22 -40.65 23.61
C ASN A 167 -18.55 -39.31 22.94
N LYS A 168 -19.70 -39.32 22.28
CA LYS A 168 -20.46 -38.30 21.55
C LYS A 168 -20.99 -37.18 22.46
N GLY A 169 -20.08 -36.44 23.10
CA GLY A 169 -20.41 -35.36 24.04
C GLY A 169 -20.51 -34.00 23.40
N ASP A 170 -19.45 -33.52 22.74
CA ASP A 170 -19.38 -32.15 22.21
C ASP A 170 -18.66 -32.16 20.86
N ASN A 171 -19.39 -32.51 19.79
CA ASN A 171 -18.82 -32.74 18.45
C ASN A 171 -18.95 -31.50 17.55
N ALA A 172 -18.78 -30.31 18.09
CA ALA A 172 -18.77 -29.08 17.30
C ALA A 172 -17.33 -28.70 16.99
N PHE A 173 -16.96 -28.62 15.71
CA PHE A 173 -15.71 -28.00 15.30
C PHE A 173 -15.68 -26.57 15.84
N THR A 174 -14.62 -26.23 16.58
CA THR A 174 -14.43 -24.88 17.11
C THR A 174 -13.63 -24.03 16.13
N GLU A 175 -13.68 -22.71 16.30
CA GLU A 175 -12.81 -21.79 15.56
C GLU A 175 -11.32 -22.15 15.75
N ALA A 176 -10.92 -22.54 16.96
CA ALA A 176 -9.55 -22.95 17.24
C ALA A 176 -9.14 -24.19 16.44
N ASP A 177 -10.04 -25.16 16.26
CA ASP A 177 -9.79 -26.35 15.43
C ASP A 177 -9.62 -25.94 13.96
N MET A 178 -10.44 -25.02 13.46
CA MET A 178 -10.33 -24.49 12.10
C MET A 178 -9.02 -23.74 11.88
N VAL A 179 -8.59 -22.91 12.82
CA VAL A 179 -7.29 -22.21 12.74
C VAL A 179 -6.13 -23.21 12.75
N CYS A 180 -6.19 -24.25 13.58
CA CYS A 180 -5.16 -25.29 13.60
C CYS A 180 -5.12 -26.07 12.28
N ALA A 181 -6.28 -26.39 11.72
CA ALA A 181 -6.38 -27.08 10.44
C ALA A 181 -5.87 -26.23 9.28
N LEU A 182 -6.25 -24.95 9.21
CA LEU A 182 -5.73 -24.00 8.21
C LEU A 182 -4.20 -23.90 8.29
N ARG A 183 -3.65 -23.72 9.50
CA ARG A 183 -2.19 -23.68 9.72
C ARG A 183 -1.48 -24.99 9.33
N ALA A 184 -2.17 -26.12 9.40
CA ALA A 184 -1.61 -27.42 9.04
C ALA A 184 -1.61 -27.66 7.52
N VAL A 185 -2.56 -27.08 6.78
CA VAL A 185 -2.72 -27.30 5.33
C VAL A 185 -2.07 -26.23 4.45
N GLY A 186 -1.70 -25.09 5.03
CA GLY A 186 -1.03 -23.99 4.32
C GLY A 186 -1.52 -22.64 4.82
#